data_AF-A0A6V7LV83-F1
#
_entry.id   AF-A0A6V7LV83-F1
#
_cell.length_a   1.000
_cell.length_b   1.000
_cell.length_c   1.000
_cell.angle_alpha   90.00
_cell.angle_beta   90.00
_cell.angle_gamma   90.00
#
_symmetry.space_group_name_H-M   'P 1'
#
loop_
_entity.id
_entity.type
_entity.pdbx_description
1 polymer ?
#
loop_
_entity_poly.entity_id
_entity_poly.type
_entity_poly.pdbx_seq_one_letter_code
_entity_poly.pdbx_strand_id
1 'polypeptide(L)' 'LDPAGPLFESQDPRARLDETDANFVDVIHSNGEQLLLGGLGSWQPMGDVDFYPNGGRMQTGCSNLFVGAVSDIIW' A
#
# COMPACT_ATOMS: atom_id res chain seq x y z
N LEU A 1 -5.93 4.40 4.47
CA LEU A 1 -5.85 2.92 4.63
C LEU A 1 -5.30 2.33 3.33
N ASP A 2 -4.11 1.76 3.38
CA ASP A 2 -3.30 1.17 2.29
C ASP A 2 -3.37 1.94 0.96
N PRO A 3 -2.83 3.17 0.90
CA PRO A 3 -2.91 4.02 -0.29
C PRO A 3 -2.33 3.31 -1.51
N ALA A 4 -2.93 3.49 -2.69
CA ALA A 4 -2.45 2.87 -3.91
C ALA A 4 -1.01 3.31 -4.22
N GLY A 5 -0.12 2.35 -4.49
CA GLY A 5 1.23 2.63 -4.99
C GLY A 5 1.24 2.99 -6.48
N PRO A 6 0.69 2.14 -7.36
CA PRO A 6 0.70 2.38 -8.80
C PRO A 6 0.06 3.72 -9.16
N LEU A 7 0.78 4.53 -9.94
CA LEU A 7 0.38 5.86 -10.43
C LEU A 7 0.34 6.99 -9.38
N PHE A 8 0.53 6.71 -8.08
CA PHE A 8 0.47 7.73 -7.02
C PHE A 8 1.77 7.84 -6.20
N GLU A 9 2.48 6.73 -6.00
CA GLU A 9 3.75 6.73 -5.29
C GLU A 9 4.78 7.58 -6.05
N SER A 10 5.54 8.38 -5.30
CA SER A 10 6.49 9.37 -5.82
C SER A 10 5.88 10.46 -6.73
N GLN A 11 4.55 10.57 -6.81
CA GLN A 11 3.92 11.73 -7.44
C GLN A 11 4.02 12.98 -6.54
N ASP A 12 3.81 14.14 -7.16
CA ASP A 12 3.70 15.40 -6.44
C ASP A 12 2.63 15.28 -5.32
N PRO A 13 2.85 15.83 -4.11
CA PRO A 13 1.87 15.83 -3.02
C PRO A 13 0.47 16.25 -3.44
N ARG A 14 0.31 17.14 -4.43
CA ARG A 14 -0.99 17.58 -4.93
C ARG A 14 -1.78 16.50 -5.68
N ALA A 15 -1.13 15.42 -6.07
CA ALA A 15 -1.69 14.35 -6.88
C ALA A 15 -1.76 13.00 -6.14
N ARG A 16 -1.44 12.97 -4.84
CA ARG A 16 -1.47 11.78 -3.98
C ARG A 16 -1.98 12.16 -2.59
N LEU A 17 -2.17 11.18 -1.72
CA LEU A 17 -2.41 11.45 -0.30
C LEU A 17 -1.18 12.11 0.32
N ASP A 18 -1.38 13.16 1.11
CA ASP A 18 -0.33 13.88 1.82
C ASP A 18 -0.78 14.33 3.22
N GLU A 19 0.17 14.52 4.15
CA GLU A 19 -0.12 14.97 5.52
C GLU A 19 -0.87 16.31 5.55
N THR A 20 -0.69 17.15 4.53
CA THR A 20 -1.34 18.47 4.42
C THR A 20 -2.80 18.44 3.99
N ASP A 21 -3.35 17.28 3.61
CA ASP A 21 -4.74 17.15 3.15
C ASP A 21 -5.77 17.27 4.29
N ALA A 22 -5.33 17.16 5.54
CA ALA A 22 -6.18 17.31 6.72
C ALA A 22 -5.42 17.91 7.91
N ASN A 23 -6.12 18.14 9.03
CA ASN A 23 -5.47 18.56 10.28
C ASN A 23 -4.59 17.46 10.90
N PHE A 24 -4.88 16.20 10.55
CA PHE A 24 -4.14 15.02 10.97
C PHE A 24 -4.51 13.86 10.04
N VAL A 25 -3.49 13.17 9.50
CA VAL A 25 -3.63 12.03 8.59
C VAL A 25 -2.86 10.85 9.18
N ASP A 26 -3.56 9.77 9.53
CA ASP A 26 -2.95 8.49 9.85
C ASP A 26 -3.10 7.50 8.71
N VAL A 27 -2.00 6.80 8.40
CA VAL A 27 -1.92 5.87 7.27
C VAL A 27 -1.53 4.50 7.79
N ILE A 28 -2.17 3.47 7.25
CA ILE A 28 -1.78 2.08 7.47
C ILE A 28 -1.30 1.54 6.14
N HIS A 29 -0.05 1.08 6.06
CA HIS A 29 0.54 0.43 4.90
C HIS A 29 0.53 -1.07 5.14
N SER A 30 -0.23 -1.83 4.35
CA SER A 30 -0.37 -3.28 4.52
C SER A 30 0.11 -4.09 3.32
N ASN A 31 0.19 -3.47 2.14
CA ASN A 31 0.58 -4.14 0.90
C ASN A 31 1.61 -3.34 0.07
N GLY A 32 2.52 -2.65 0.75
CA GLY A 32 3.56 -1.77 0.17
C GLY A 32 4.78 -2.51 -0.40
N GLU A 33 4.62 -3.75 -0.87
CA GLU A 33 5.68 -4.42 -1.64
C GLU A 33 5.74 -3.87 -3.08
N GLN A 34 6.84 -4.09 -3.80
CA GLN A 34 6.94 -3.66 -5.19
C GLN A 34 5.84 -4.28 -6.07
N LEU A 35 5.35 -3.51 -7.04
CA LEU A 35 4.32 -3.95 -7.98
C LEU A 35 4.67 -5.28 -8.69
N LEU A 36 5.94 -5.44 -9.07
CA LEU A 36 6.44 -6.67 -9.72
C LEU A 36 6.42 -7.90 -8.82
N LEU A 37 6.37 -7.71 -7.50
CA LEU A 37 6.29 -8.75 -6.48
C LEU A 37 4.86 -8.92 -5.93
N GLY A 38 3.88 -8.21 -6.50
CA GLY A 38 2.45 -8.33 -6.18
C GLY A 38 1.93 -7.34 -5.14
N GLY A 39 2.71 -6.32 -4.76
CA GLY A 39 2.22 -5.24 -3.90
C GLY A 39 1.41 -4.21 -4.70
N LEU A 40 0.36 -3.69 -4.07
CA LEU A 40 -0.53 -2.68 -4.67
C LEU A 40 -0.61 -1.40 -3.83
N GLY A 41 -0.17 -1.46 -2.57
CA GLY A 41 -0.06 -0.31 -1.69
C GLY A 41 1.22 0.47 -1.95
N SER A 42 1.25 1.73 -1.53
CA SER A 42 2.46 2.54 -1.47
C SER A 42 3.25 2.19 -0.20
N TRP A 43 4.58 2.23 -0.28
CA TRP A 43 5.47 2.17 0.87
C TRP A 43 5.88 3.55 1.38
N GLN A 44 5.82 4.56 0.51
CA GLN A 44 6.08 5.96 0.83
C GLN A 44 5.19 6.45 2.00
N PRO A 45 5.77 7.10 3.03
CA PRO A 45 5.00 7.79 4.07
C PRO A 45 4.14 8.91 3.48
N MET A 46 2.89 8.99 3.92
CA MET A 46 1.88 9.90 3.36
C MET A 46 1.02 10.61 4.40
N GLY A 47 1.26 10.39 5.70
CA GLY A 47 0.52 11.07 6.77
C GLY A 47 1.44 11.65 7.86
N ASP A 48 0.82 12.21 8.89
CA ASP A 48 1.51 12.60 10.13
C ASP A 48 2.04 11.37 10.88
N VAL A 49 1.32 10.23 10.76
CA VAL A 49 1.70 8.95 11.35
C VAL A 49 1.43 7.82 10.37
N ASP A 50 2.48 7.07 10.03
CA ASP A 50 2.41 5.91 9.15
C ASP A 50 2.70 4.61 9.91
N PHE A 51 1.71 3.70 9.91
CA PHE A 51 1.79 2.39 10.53
C PHE A 51 2.09 1.31 9.51
N TYR A 52 3.07 0.45 9.82
CA TYR A 52 3.51 -0.65 8.96
C TYR A 52 3.33 -2.01 9.67
N PRO A 53 2.08 -2.49 9.84
CA PRO A 53 1.82 -3.80 10.45
C PRO A 53 2.59 -4.90 9.73
N ASN A 54 3.28 -5.75 10.50
CA ASN A 54 4.11 -6.83 9.98
C ASN A 54 5.17 -6.37 8.95
N GLY A 55 5.65 -5.12 9.07
CA GLY A 55 6.59 -4.51 8.11
C GLY A 55 5.94 -3.87 6.89
N GLY A 56 4.61 -3.91 6.77
CA GLY A 56 3.78 -3.16 5.82
C GLY A 56 3.86 -3.60 4.35
N ARG A 57 4.45 -4.76 4.09
CA ARG A 57 4.64 -5.31 2.73
C ARG A 57 3.70 -6.46 2.41
N MET A 58 3.70 -7.50 3.24
CA MET A 58 2.85 -8.68 3.09
C MET A 58 2.33 -9.09 4.46
N GLN A 59 1.02 -9.28 4.57
CA GLN A 59 0.39 -9.61 5.83
C GLN A 59 0.34 -11.12 6.06
N THR A 60 0.50 -11.52 7.32
CA THR A 60 0.38 -12.92 7.72
C THR A 60 -1.00 -13.45 7.37
N GLY A 61 -1.05 -14.58 6.66
CA GLY A 61 -2.30 -15.22 6.21
C GLY A 61 -2.79 -14.76 4.84
N CYS A 62 -2.16 -13.77 4.21
CA CYS A 62 -2.45 -13.38 2.83
C CYS A 62 -1.50 -14.08 1.84
N SER A 63 -2.04 -14.54 0.71
CA SER A 63 -1.24 -14.90 -0.47
C SER A 63 -0.86 -13.63 -1.25
N ASN A 64 0.28 -13.65 -1.94
CA ASN A 64 0.60 -12.56 -2.86
C ASN A 64 -0.35 -12.57 -4.08
N LEU A 65 -0.40 -11.44 -4.79
CA LEU A 65 -1.33 -11.23 -5.90
C LEU A 65 -1.27 -12.33 -6.96
N PHE A 66 -0.07 -12.82 -7.30
CA PHE A 66 0.11 -13.85 -8.31
C PHE A 66 -0.43 -15.21 -7.86
N VAL A 67 -0.19 -15.61 -6.62
CA VAL A 67 -0.72 -16.85 -6.07
C VAL A 67 -2.24 -16.76 -5.95
N GLY A 68 -2.77 -15.61 -5.48
CA GLY A 68 -4.20 -15.36 -5.39
C GLY A 68 -4.91 -15.40 -6.75
N ALA A 69 -4.39 -14.68 -7.74
CA ALA A 69 -4.96 -14.65 -9.08
C ALA A 69 -4.97 -16.04 -9.75
N VAL A 70 -3.95 -16.86 -9.49
CA VAL A 70 -3.92 -18.24 -10.00
C VAL A 70 -4.88 -19.14 -9.22
N SER A 71 -4.96 -19.01 -7.90
CA SER A 71 -5.93 -19.79 -7.11
C SER A 71 -7.37 -19.47 -7.48
N ASP A 72 -7.69 -18.21 -7.76
CA ASP A 72 -9.03 -17.75 -8.14
C ASP A 72 -9.46 -18.20 -9.55
N ILE A 73 -8.52 -18.66 -10.37
CA ILE A 73 -8.80 -19.22 -11.71
C ILE A 73 -8.99 -20.74 -11.65
N ILE A 74 -8.32 -21.40 -10.71
CA ILE A 74 -8.30 -22.87 -10.60
C ILE A 74 -9.49 -23.37 -9.77
N TRP A 75 -10.07 -22.51 -8.92
CA TRP A 75 -11.29 -22.75 -8.15
C TRP A 75 -12.48 -21.95 -8.68
#